data_AF-A0A6L9EHB5-F1
#
_entry.id   AF-A0A6L9EHB5-F1
#
_cell.length_a   1.000
_cell.length_b   1.000
_cell.length_c   1.000
_cell.angle_alpha   90.00
_cell.angle_beta   90.00
_cell.angle_gamma   90.00
#
_symmetry.space_group_name_H-M   'P 1'
#
loop_
_entity.id
_entity.type
_entity.pdbx_description
1 polymer ?
#
loop_
_entity_poly.entity_id
_entity_poly.type
_entity_poly.pdbx_seq_one_letter_code
_entity_poly.pdbx_strand_id
1 'polypeptide(L)'
;MRHLQLILLIFLLGLQAVAGQEPVTDLDGLHQLLSPGDRAFKLMKTVTKYQESQTPRVPDENGMQRELPLDFRETGEFISVELEPAATLKLSTTYTDSSVTIKALENTFCPTISINLKTHVALIKDQHLKSVEKISVESKSNLFQSAWHGYQWQAETKERNTLSQHRITIGKLEENGAVYLEIVWLEGGQRFHYRLLG
;
A
#
# COMPACT_ATOMS: atom_id res chain seq x y z
N MET A 1 34.05 30.37 31.34
CA MET A 1 33.12 29.33 31.83
C MET A 1 31.96 29.25 30.84
N ARG A 2 32.10 28.39 29.83
CA ARG A 2 31.52 27.03 29.78
C ARG A 2 30.04 26.92 29.38
N HIS A 3 29.40 27.99 28.93
CA HIS A 3 28.02 27.88 28.41
C HIS A 3 27.81 28.28 26.94
N LEU A 4 28.84 28.81 26.24
CA LEU A 4 28.70 29.19 24.83
C LEU A 4 29.14 28.13 23.82
N GLN A 5 29.66 26.98 24.26
CA GLN A 5 30.09 25.88 23.37
C GLN A 5 29.15 24.66 23.37
N LEU A 6 28.07 24.65 24.17
CA LEU A 6 27.15 23.51 24.21
C LEU A 6 25.90 23.67 23.32
N ILE A 7 25.58 24.90 22.87
CA ILE A 7 24.40 25.14 22.02
C ILE A 7 24.73 24.94 20.53
N LEU A 8 26.02 24.96 20.15
CA LEU A 8 26.44 24.75 18.76
C LEU A 8 26.57 23.26 18.36
N LEU A 9 26.39 22.31 19.28
CA LEU A 9 26.50 20.88 18.99
C LEU A 9 25.15 20.14 18.83
N ILE A 10 24.02 20.77 19.17
CA ILE A 10 22.68 20.16 19.02
C ILE A 10 22.02 20.58 17.69
N PHE A 11 22.51 21.65 17.04
CA PHE A 11 22.06 22.05 15.70
C PHE A 11 22.68 21.25 14.54
N LEU A 12 23.58 20.30 14.83
CA LEU A 12 24.29 19.49 13.83
C LEU A 12 23.89 18.00 13.81
N LEU A 13 22.87 17.59 14.58
CA LEU A 13 22.41 16.19 14.64
C LEU A 13 20.90 15.99 14.40
N GLY A 14 20.16 17.05 14.09
CA GLY A 14 18.71 16.98 13.80
C GLY A 14 18.35 16.96 12.31
N LEU A 15 19.33 16.91 11.42
CA LEU A 15 19.16 17.21 9.99
C LEU A 15 19.73 16.09 9.10
N GLN A 16 19.51 14.83 9.45
CA GLN A 16 19.77 13.70 8.55
C GLN A 16 18.72 12.61 8.71
N ALA A 17 17.58 12.80 8.05
CA ALA A 17 16.82 11.75 7.36
C ALA A 17 15.61 12.34 6.61
N VAL A 18 15.78 13.48 5.90
CA VAL A 18 15.02 13.61 4.66
C VAL A 18 15.87 12.85 3.66
N ALA A 19 15.55 11.58 3.47
CA ALA A 19 16.11 10.81 2.37
C ALA A 19 15.89 11.63 1.10
N GLY A 20 16.96 12.23 0.59
CA GLY A 20 16.95 12.82 -0.73
C GLY A 20 16.60 11.69 -1.68
N GLN A 21 15.38 11.71 -2.19
CA GLN A 21 14.92 10.75 -3.18
C GLN A 21 15.70 11.04 -4.46
N GLU A 22 16.62 10.14 -4.81
CA GLU A 22 17.24 10.18 -6.13
C GLU A 22 16.14 9.94 -7.18
N PRO A 23 16.07 10.77 -8.24
CA PRO A 23 15.13 10.52 -9.33
C PRO A 23 15.39 9.14 -9.92
N VAL A 24 14.35 8.33 -10.10
CA VAL A 24 14.49 6.99 -10.70
C VAL A 24 14.99 7.17 -12.14
N THR A 25 16.25 6.80 -12.36
CA THR A 25 16.92 6.87 -13.66
C THR A 25 16.68 5.65 -14.52
N ASP A 26 16.10 4.58 -13.97
CA ASP A 26 15.94 3.30 -14.66
C ASP A 26 14.79 2.44 -14.09
N LEU A 27 13.99 1.87 -15.00
CA LEU A 27 12.88 0.94 -14.76
C LEU A 27 13.20 -0.51 -15.21
N ASP A 28 14.45 -0.87 -15.49
CA ASP A 28 14.85 -2.20 -15.98
C ASP A 28 14.36 -3.36 -15.09
N GLY A 29 14.22 -3.11 -13.78
CA GLY A 29 13.67 -4.09 -12.83
C GLY A 29 12.16 -4.35 -12.98
N LEU A 30 11.41 -3.52 -13.71
CA LEU A 30 9.96 -3.64 -13.82
C LEU A 30 9.52 -4.94 -14.51
N HIS A 31 10.26 -5.39 -15.52
CA HIS A 31 10.04 -6.69 -16.18
C HIS A 31 10.20 -7.89 -15.23
N GLN A 32 11.06 -7.76 -14.20
CA GLN A 32 11.27 -8.82 -13.20
C GLN A 32 10.15 -8.85 -12.16
N LEU A 33 9.54 -7.69 -11.86
CA LEU A 33 8.38 -7.59 -10.99
C LEU A 33 7.12 -8.07 -11.67
N LEU A 34 6.90 -7.68 -12.93
CA LEU A 34 5.68 -7.95 -13.66
C LEU A 34 5.99 -8.61 -15.01
N SER A 35 5.94 -9.93 -15.09
CA SER A 35 6.23 -10.61 -16.35
C SER A 35 5.05 -10.49 -17.34
N PRO A 36 5.30 -10.54 -18.66
CA PRO A 36 4.24 -10.54 -19.66
C PRO A 36 3.30 -11.74 -19.53
N GLY A 37 2.09 -11.57 -20.06
CA GLY A 37 1.06 -12.59 -20.13
C GLY A 37 -0.13 -12.34 -19.21
N ASP A 38 -1.01 -13.33 -19.18
CA ASP A 38 -2.27 -13.26 -18.47
C ASP A 38 -2.12 -13.83 -17.06
N ARG A 39 -2.61 -13.11 -16.05
CA ARG A 39 -2.52 -13.49 -14.64
C ARG A 39 -3.79 -13.19 -13.88
N ALA A 40 -4.13 -14.06 -12.95
CA ALA A 40 -5.23 -13.84 -12.02
C ALA A 40 -4.70 -13.12 -10.77
N PHE A 41 -5.37 -12.03 -10.40
CA PHE A 41 -5.12 -11.28 -9.18
C PHE A 41 -6.32 -11.38 -8.26
N LYS A 42 -6.09 -11.57 -6.97
CA LYS A 42 -7.10 -11.42 -5.93
C LYS A 42 -7.30 -9.94 -5.64
N LEU A 43 -8.53 -9.45 -5.77
CA LEU A 43 -8.92 -8.13 -5.28
C LEU A 43 -8.99 -8.19 -3.76
N MET A 44 -8.19 -7.38 -3.08
CA MET A 44 -8.09 -7.35 -1.63
C MET A 44 -8.95 -6.20 -1.08
N LYS A 45 -9.79 -6.50 -0.08
CA LYS A 45 -10.51 -5.52 0.71
C LYS A 45 -9.88 -5.41 2.10
N THR A 46 -9.90 -4.20 2.66
CA THR A 46 -9.55 -4.00 4.07
C THR A 46 -10.73 -4.43 4.93
N VAL A 47 -10.46 -5.27 5.92
CA VAL A 47 -11.42 -5.65 6.96
C VAL A 47 -10.89 -5.25 8.31
N THR A 48 -11.81 -4.86 9.18
CA THR A 48 -11.53 -4.54 10.57
C THR A 48 -12.14 -5.63 11.43
N LYS A 49 -11.31 -6.33 12.21
CA LYS A 49 -11.78 -7.35 13.15
C LYS A 49 -11.77 -6.77 14.55
N TYR A 50 -12.86 -7.04 15.26
CA TYR A 50 -13.02 -6.72 16.66
C TYR A 50 -12.91 -8.02 17.44
N GLN A 51 -12.09 -8.04 18.48
CA GLN A 51 -12.09 -9.15 19.41
C GLN A 51 -13.30 -9.01 20.35
N GLU A 52 -14.20 -10.00 20.35
CA GLU A 52 -15.27 -10.06 21.36
C GLU A 52 -14.63 -10.20 22.74
N SER A 53 -15.03 -9.34 23.68
CA SER A 53 -14.66 -9.44 25.09
C SER A 53 -15.11 -10.79 25.63
N GLN A 54 -14.18 -11.61 26.12
CA GLN A 54 -14.55 -12.80 26.89
C GLN A 54 -15.04 -12.33 28.27
N THR A 55 -16.29 -12.65 28.60
CA THR A 55 -16.85 -12.32 29.90
C THR A 55 -16.11 -13.12 30.98
N PRO A 56 -15.47 -12.47 31.97
CA PRO A 56 -14.75 -13.20 33.01
C PRO A 56 -15.72 -14.07 33.83
N ARG A 57 -15.29 -15.31 34.08
CA ARG A 57 -15.98 -16.27 34.94
C ARG A 57 -15.32 -16.28 36.32
N VAL A 58 -16.11 -16.20 37.37
CA VAL A 58 -15.63 -16.22 38.75
C VAL A 58 -16.33 -17.37 39.48
N PRO A 59 -15.62 -18.18 40.28
CA PRO A 59 -16.24 -19.22 41.09
C PRO A 59 -17.12 -18.58 42.17
N ASP A 60 -18.35 -19.08 42.30
CA ASP A 60 -19.24 -18.73 43.41
C ASP A 60 -18.80 -19.43 44.71
N GLU A 61 -19.54 -19.18 45.79
CA GLU A 61 -19.31 -19.76 47.12
C GLU A 61 -19.28 -21.29 47.16
N ASN A 62 -19.80 -21.96 46.12
CA ASN A 62 -19.80 -23.42 45.98
C ASN A 62 -18.76 -23.91 44.94
N GLY A 63 -17.89 -23.03 44.44
CA GLY A 63 -16.88 -23.31 43.42
C GLY A 63 -17.45 -23.39 42.00
N MET A 64 -18.73 -23.05 41.78
CA MET A 64 -19.36 -23.08 40.46
C MET A 64 -19.01 -21.80 39.70
N GLN A 65 -18.47 -21.95 38.49
CA GLN A 65 -18.10 -20.80 37.65
C GLN A 65 -19.36 -20.06 37.19
N ARG A 66 -19.52 -18.79 37.60
CA ARG A 66 -20.59 -17.92 37.12
C ARG A 66 -20.02 -16.80 36.26
N GLU A 67 -20.74 -16.47 35.21
CA GLU A 67 -20.46 -15.29 34.38
C GLU A 67 -20.88 -14.05 35.16
N LEU A 68 -19.97 -13.10 35.33
CA LEU A 68 -20.31 -11.79 35.90
C LEU A 68 -20.97 -10.94 34.80
N PRO A 69 -22.21 -10.46 34.99
CA PRO A 69 -22.80 -9.44 34.12
C PRO A 69 -22.17 -8.08 34.46
N LEU A 70 -20.87 -7.96 34.25
CA LEU A 70 -20.20 -6.68 34.21
C LEU A 70 -20.51 -6.10 32.83
N ASP A 71 -21.24 -4.98 32.80
CA ASP A 71 -21.45 -4.20 31.59
C ASP A 71 -20.10 -3.55 31.23
N PHE A 72 -19.19 -4.34 30.64
CA PHE A 72 -17.90 -3.89 30.11
C PHE A 72 -18.17 -3.02 28.88
N ARG A 73 -18.68 -1.80 29.10
CA ARG A 73 -18.79 -0.78 28.05
C ARG A 73 -17.46 -0.10 27.74
N GLU A 74 -16.39 -0.44 28.45
CA GLU A 74 -15.08 0.18 28.27
C GLU A 74 -13.98 -0.88 28.36
N THR A 75 -13.46 -1.27 27.19
CA THR A 75 -12.16 -1.94 26.86
C THR A 75 -12.30 -2.92 25.69
N GLY A 76 -13.16 -2.61 24.72
CA GLY A 76 -13.11 -3.27 23.42
C GLY A 76 -12.14 -2.53 22.52
N GLU A 77 -10.84 -2.86 22.50
CA GLU A 77 -9.97 -2.33 21.44
C GLU A 77 -8.70 -3.17 21.22
N PHE A 78 -8.89 -4.38 20.71
CA PHE A 78 -7.93 -4.94 19.75
C PHE A 78 -8.59 -4.86 18.37
N ILE A 79 -8.26 -3.81 17.64
CA ILE A 79 -8.62 -3.63 16.24
C ILE A 79 -7.48 -4.22 15.42
N SER A 80 -7.66 -5.41 14.84
CA SER A 80 -6.76 -5.85 13.77
C SER A 80 -7.31 -5.37 12.43
N VAL A 81 -6.45 -4.75 11.63
CA VAL A 81 -6.77 -4.38 10.24
C VAL A 81 -6.07 -5.37 9.34
N GLU A 82 -6.86 -6.10 8.56
CA GLU A 82 -6.38 -7.19 7.72
C GLU A 82 -6.85 -7.01 6.27
N LEU A 83 -6.22 -7.75 5.36
CA LEU A 83 -6.64 -7.83 3.96
C LEU A 83 -7.28 -9.19 3.69
N GLU A 84 -8.48 -9.17 3.14
CA GLU A 84 -9.17 -10.38 2.72
C GLU A 84 -9.48 -10.34 1.22
N PRO A 85 -9.42 -11.49 0.52
CA PRO A 85 -9.82 -11.55 -0.88
C PRO A 85 -11.33 -11.33 -1.01
N ALA A 86 -11.72 -10.46 -1.95
CA ALA A 86 -13.11 -10.12 -2.26
C ALA A 86 -13.56 -10.67 -3.62
N ALA A 87 -12.66 -10.70 -4.60
CA ALA A 87 -12.94 -11.16 -5.96
C ALA A 87 -11.64 -11.60 -6.65
N THR A 88 -11.75 -12.17 -7.85
CA THR A 88 -10.61 -12.46 -8.73
C THR A 88 -10.75 -11.65 -10.01
N LEU A 89 -9.68 -10.98 -10.42
CA LEU A 89 -9.57 -10.18 -11.64
C LEU A 89 -8.47 -10.78 -12.50
N LYS A 90 -8.75 -11.02 -13.78
CA LYS A 90 -7.71 -11.44 -14.73
C LYS A 90 -7.17 -10.24 -15.47
N LEU A 91 -5.87 -10.01 -15.36
CA LEU A 91 -5.16 -8.94 -16.04
C LEU A 91 -4.19 -9.52 -17.07
N SER A 92 -4.05 -8.83 -18.18
CA SER A 92 -3.05 -9.10 -19.21
C SER A 92 -1.99 -8.02 -19.16
N THR A 93 -0.73 -8.45 -19.08
CA THR A 93 0.44 -7.57 -19.19
C THR A 93 1.10 -7.77 -20.54
N THR A 94 1.20 -6.70 -21.31
CA THR A 94 1.91 -6.69 -22.61
C THR A 94 3.07 -5.72 -22.56
N TYR A 95 4.19 -6.13 -23.13
CA TYR A 95 5.39 -5.32 -23.27
C TYR A 95 5.67 -5.01 -24.73
N THR A 96 6.21 -3.82 -24.95
CA THR A 96 6.86 -3.38 -26.18
C THR A 96 8.23 -2.81 -25.82
N ASP A 97 9.04 -2.47 -26.81
CA ASP A 97 10.38 -1.89 -26.60
C ASP A 97 10.38 -0.56 -25.81
N SER A 98 9.23 0.11 -25.68
CA SER A 98 9.12 1.42 -25.03
C SER A 98 8.00 1.52 -24.00
N SER A 99 7.19 0.47 -23.82
CA SER A 99 6.04 0.57 -22.90
C SER A 99 5.57 -0.78 -22.35
N VAL A 100 4.95 -0.68 -21.19
CA VAL A 100 4.20 -1.76 -20.52
C VAL A 100 2.73 -1.37 -20.49
N THR A 101 1.85 -2.28 -20.86
CA THR A 101 0.39 -2.10 -20.73
C THR A 101 -0.19 -3.20 -19.85
N ILE A 102 -1.00 -2.81 -18.87
CA ILE A 102 -1.75 -3.71 -17.99
C ILE A 102 -3.23 -3.43 -18.22
N LYS A 103 -4.01 -4.45 -18.59
CA LYS A 103 -5.46 -4.30 -18.84
C LYS A 103 -6.23 -5.49 -18.30
N ALA A 104 -7.48 -5.27 -17.91
CA ALA A 104 -8.37 -6.38 -17.60
C ALA A 104 -8.72 -7.18 -18.87
N LEU A 105 -8.75 -8.51 -18.76
CA LEU A 105 -9.20 -9.40 -19.84
C LEU A 105 -10.72 -9.44 -19.98
N GLU A 106 -11.41 -9.27 -18.86
CA GLU A 106 -12.86 -9.24 -18.78
C GLU A 106 -13.33 -7.77 -18.68
N ASN A 107 -14.56 -7.49 -19.09
CA ASN A 107 -15.13 -6.16 -18.97
C ASN A 107 -15.39 -5.85 -17.48
N THR A 108 -14.38 -5.28 -16.83
CA THR A 108 -14.38 -4.93 -15.42
C THR A 108 -14.13 -3.44 -15.27
N PHE A 109 -14.44 -2.90 -14.10
CA PHE A 109 -14.17 -1.49 -13.78
C PHE A 109 -12.67 -1.18 -13.55
N CYS A 110 -11.79 -2.18 -13.64
CA CYS A 110 -10.34 -1.97 -13.51
C CYS A 110 -9.82 -1.19 -14.73
N PRO A 111 -9.11 -0.06 -14.53
CA PRO A 111 -8.66 0.77 -15.63
C PRO A 111 -7.48 0.11 -16.36
N THR A 112 -7.30 0.49 -17.62
CA THR A 112 -6.06 0.19 -18.33
C THR A 112 -4.95 1.12 -17.84
N ILE A 113 -3.78 0.54 -17.59
CA ILE A 113 -2.56 1.24 -17.19
C ILE A 113 -1.54 1.10 -18.30
N SER A 114 -0.90 2.21 -18.67
CA SER A 114 0.23 2.21 -19.61
C SER A 114 1.42 2.93 -18.99
N ILE A 115 2.60 2.33 -19.03
CA ILE A 115 3.85 2.90 -18.50
C ILE A 115 4.83 3.02 -19.65
N ASN A 116 5.28 4.24 -19.94
CA ASN A 116 6.36 4.47 -20.90
C ASN A 116 7.70 4.20 -20.21
N LEU A 117 8.44 3.20 -20.68
CA LEU A 117 9.71 2.77 -20.11
C LEU A 117 10.86 3.76 -20.36
N LYS A 118 10.74 4.67 -21.33
CA LYS A 118 11.77 5.66 -21.66
C LYS A 118 11.56 6.99 -20.93
N THR A 119 10.31 7.43 -20.81
CA THR A 119 9.97 8.69 -20.14
C THR A 119 9.55 8.49 -18.68
N HIS A 120 9.41 7.24 -18.25
CA HIS A 120 8.94 6.81 -16.92
C HIS A 120 7.56 7.33 -16.54
N VAL A 121 6.77 7.81 -17.51
CA VAL A 121 5.42 8.31 -17.29
C VAL A 121 4.43 7.16 -17.31
N ALA A 122 3.58 7.07 -16.28
CA ALA A 122 2.44 6.17 -16.26
C ALA A 122 1.14 6.91 -16.60
N LEU A 123 0.20 6.19 -17.20
CA LEU A 123 -1.12 6.66 -17.61
C LEU A 123 -2.21 5.81 -17.00
N ILE A 124 -3.23 6.47 -16.44
CA ILE A 124 -4.47 5.85 -15.96
C ILE A 124 -5.63 6.79 -16.26
N LYS A 125 -6.63 6.34 -17.03
CA LYS A 125 -7.84 7.14 -17.34
C LYS A 125 -7.49 8.59 -17.76
N ASP A 126 -6.55 8.71 -18.72
CA ASP A 126 -6.00 9.97 -19.27
C ASP A 126 -5.11 10.80 -18.32
N GLN A 127 -4.94 10.38 -17.07
CA GLN A 127 -4.06 11.06 -16.11
C GLN A 127 -2.61 10.66 -16.27
N HIS A 128 -1.73 11.65 -16.30
CA HIS A 128 -0.29 11.47 -16.42
C HIS A 128 0.37 11.48 -15.04
N LEU A 129 0.95 10.35 -14.66
CA LEU A 129 1.70 10.19 -13.43
C LEU A 129 3.19 10.23 -13.76
N LYS A 130 3.84 11.35 -13.45
CA LYS A 130 5.23 11.63 -13.83
C LYS A 130 6.23 11.49 -12.69
N SER A 131 5.77 11.64 -11.44
CA SER A 131 6.63 11.42 -10.28
C SER A 131 6.74 9.92 -10.06
N VAL A 132 7.93 9.37 -10.24
CA VAL A 132 8.21 7.94 -10.05
C VAL A 132 9.25 7.75 -8.96
N GLU A 133 8.97 6.82 -8.06
CA GLU A 133 9.82 6.50 -6.92
C GLU A 133 10.04 4.99 -6.85
N LYS A 134 11.27 4.58 -6.52
CA LYS A 134 11.55 3.22 -6.02
C LYS A 134 11.15 3.20 -4.55
N ILE A 135 10.34 2.22 -4.17
CA ILE A 135 9.84 2.08 -2.80
C ILE A 135 10.30 0.74 -2.24
N SER A 136 10.74 0.76 -0.99
CA SER A 136 10.93 -0.42 -0.15
C SER A 136 10.12 -0.24 1.12
N VAL A 137 9.31 -1.22 1.48
CA VAL A 137 8.44 -1.20 2.65
C VAL A 137 8.75 -2.40 3.53
N GLU A 138 8.96 -2.14 4.82
CA GLU A 138 9.21 -3.17 5.81
C GLU A 138 7.93 -3.93 6.20
N SER A 139 8.06 -5.17 6.66
CA SER A 139 6.92 -6.03 7.01
C SER A 139 6.03 -5.46 8.11
N LYS A 140 6.62 -4.82 9.13
CA LYS A 140 5.90 -4.26 10.28
C LYS A 140 5.06 -3.02 9.95
N SER A 141 5.25 -2.42 8.78
CA SER A 141 4.64 -1.14 8.42
C SER A 141 3.52 -1.27 7.38
N ASN A 142 3.12 -2.49 6.99
CA ASN A 142 2.11 -2.66 5.95
C ASN A 142 1.09 -3.79 6.19
N LEU A 143 -0.05 -3.65 5.51
CA LEU A 143 -1.21 -4.52 5.66
C LEU A 143 -1.01 -5.96 5.16
N PHE A 144 0.06 -6.23 4.40
CA PHE A 144 0.40 -7.57 3.96
C PHE A 144 1.27 -8.32 4.98
N GLN A 145 1.74 -7.64 6.04
CA GLN A 145 2.66 -8.19 7.04
C GLN A 145 3.95 -8.77 6.41
N SER A 146 4.28 -8.31 5.21
CA SER A 146 5.36 -8.84 4.37
C SER A 146 6.13 -7.67 3.78
N ALA A 147 7.47 -7.70 3.85
CA ALA A 147 8.28 -6.67 3.22
C ALA A 147 8.09 -6.72 1.71
N TRP A 148 8.19 -5.58 1.04
CA TRP A 148 8.08 -5.53 -0.42
C TRP A 148 8.86 -4.37 -1.01
N HIS A 149 9.28 -4.55 -2.25
CA HIS A 149 9.97 -3.52 -3.03
C HIS A 149 9.27 -3.34 -4.38
N GLY A 150 9.38 -2.14 -4.95
CA GLY A 150 8.68 -1.83 -6.18
C GLY A 150 8.86 -0.41 -6.66
N TYR A 151 7.92 0.00 -7.51
CA TYR A 151 7.84 1.32 -8.11
C TYR A 151 6.49 1.94 -7.82
N GLN A 152 6.46 3.24 -7.64
CA GLN A 152 5.23 4.01 -7.46
C GLN A 152 5.24 5.24 -8.36
N TRP A 153 4.16 5.40 -9.12
CA TRP A 153 3.88 6.57 -9.94
C TRP A 153 2.81 7.42 -9.29
N GLN A 154 3.01 8.73 -9.29
CA GLN A 154 2.10 9.72 -8.73
C GLN A 154 1.94 10.92 -9.68
N ALA A 155 0.78 11.57 -9.61
CA ALA A 155 0.58 12.87 -10.26
C ALA A 155 1.37 13.96 -9.51
N GLU A 156 1.92 14.94 -10.24
CA GLU A 156 2.53 16.13 -9.63
C GLU A 156 1.43 17.00 -9.00
N THR A 157 1.20 16.89 -7.69
CA THR A 157 0.25 17.75 -6.98
C THR A 157 0.94 18.98 -6.42
N LYS A 158 0.63 20.16 -6.97
CA LYS A 158 1.02 21.49 -6.42
C LYS A 158 0.10 21.99 -5.29
N GLU A 159 -0.90 21.22 -4.87
CA GLU A 159 -1.87 21.67 -3.86
C GLU A 159 -1.52 21.19 -2.45
N ARG A 160 -1.53 22.15 -1.51
CA ARG A 160 -1.20 22.00 -0.10
C ARG A 160 -2.08 20.92 0.57
N ASN A 161 -1.44 19.95 1.22
CA ASN A 161 -1.96 19.10 2.30
C ASN A 161 -3.13 18.13 2.02
N THR A 162 -3.54 17.87 0.78
CA THR A 162 -4.44 16.74 0.48
C THR A 162 -3.67 15.53 -0.04
N LEU A 163 -3.67 14.44 0.74
CA LEU A 163 -3.07 13.15 0.37
C LEU A 163 -3.64 12.62 -0.97
N SER A 164 -2.81 12.74 -2.02
CA SER A 164 -2.72 11.89 -3.23
C SER A 164 -3.95 11.79 -4.15
N GLN A 165 -3.92 12.48 -5.31
CA GLN A 165 -5.01 12.48 -6.30
C GLN A 165 -5.02 11.24 -7.22
N HIS A 166 -3.88 10.73 -7.67
CA HIS A 166 -3.79 9.53 -8.52
C HIS A 166 -2.47 8.82 -8.27
N ARG A 167 -2.50 7.48 -8.18
CA ARG A 167 -1.33 6.67 -7.85
C ARG A 167 -1.40 5.27 -8.45
N ILE A 168 -0.27 4.78 -8.93
CA ILE A 168 -0.07 3.38 -9.29
C ILE A 168 1.14 2.88 -8.50
N THR A 169 1.01 1.73 -7.85
CA THR A 169 2.13 1.05 -7.17
C THR A 169 2.25 -0.36 -7.70
N ILE A 170 3.44 -0.76 -8.13
CA ILE A 170 3.75 -2.12 -8.57
C ILE A 170 4.92 -2.61 -7.73
N GLY A 171 4.72 -3.71 -6.99
CA GLY A 171 5.76 -4.28 -6.15
C GLY A 171 5.69 -5.80 -6.09
N LYS A 172 6.65 -6.37 -5.37
CA LYS A 172 6.74 -7.82 -5.14
C LYS A 172 6.98 -8.08 -3.66
N LEU A 173 6.13 -8.92 -3.06
CA LEU A 173 6.28 -9.33 -1.67
C LEU A 173 7.51 -10.23 -1.52
N GLU A 174 8.33 -10.01 -0.51
CA GLU A 174 9.55 -10.77 -0.27
C GLU A 174 9.27 -12.20 0.22
N GLU A 175 8.22 -12.38 1.01
CA GLU A 175 7.89 -13.68 1.63
C GLU A 175 7.55 -14.77 0.62
N ASN A 176 6.77 -14.44 -0.41
CA ASN A 176 6.23 -15.42 -1.35
C ASN A 176 6.43 -15.03 -2.83
N GLY A 177 7.06 -13.89 -3.10
CA GLY A 177 7.28 -13.40 -4.45
C GLY A 177 6.01 -12.97 -5.19
N ALA A 178 4.87 -12.84 -4.50
CA ALA A 178 3.60 -12.42 -5.09
C ALA A 178 3.69 -10.98 -5.60
N VAL A 179 3.07 -10.72 -6.74
CA VAL A 179 3.03 -9.38 -7.33
C VAL A 179 1.90 -8.60 -6.69
N TYR A 180 2.22 -7.40 -6.19
CA TYR A 180 1.27 -6.46 -5.65
C TYR A 180 1.07 -5.30 -6.62
N LEU A 181 -0.20 -4.98 -6.90
CA LEU A 181 -0.60 -3.83 -7.70
C LEU A 181 -1.62 -2.99 -6.90
N GLU A 182 -1.29 -1.73 -6.62
CA GLU A 182 -2.22 -0.74 -6.07
C GLU A 182 -2.57 0.29 -7.13
N ILE A 183 -3.85 0.60 -7.27
CA ILE A 183 -4.35 1.56 -8.24
C ILE A 183 -5.31 2.49 -7.53
N VAL A 184 -5.00 3.79 -7.53
CA VAL A 184 -5.85 4.83 -6.94
C VAL A 184 -6.08 5.91 -7.97
N TRP A 185 -7.35 6.25 -8.22
CA TRP A 185 -7.71 7.41 -9.04
C TRP A 185 -9.00 8.06 -8.57
N LEU A 186 -9.19 9.31 -8.97
CA LEU A 186 -10.42 10.06 -8.81
C LEU A 186 -11.15 10.18 -10.17
N GLU A 187 -12.45 9.93 -10.19
CA GLU A 187 -13.29 10.12 -11.37
C GLU A 187 -14.65 10.65 -10.91
N GLY A 188 -15.07 11.81 -11.43
CA GLY A 188 -16.35 12.44 -11.03
C GLY A 188 -16.46 12.79 -9.54
N GLY A 189 -15.34 13.04 -8.85
CA GLY A 189 -15.30 13.28 -7.40
C GLY A 189 -15.32 12.02 -6.54
N GLN A 190 -15.46 10.84 -7.14
CA GLN A 190 -15.39 9.56 -6.45
C GLN A 190 -13.97 9.00 -6.48
N ARG A 191 -13.51 8.46 -5.33
CA ARG A 191 -12.23 7.74 -5.23
C ARG A 191 -12.41 6.27 -5.52
N PHE A 192 -11.62 5.78 -6.45
CA PHE A 192 -11.48 4.38 -6.79
C PHE A 192 -10.15 3.87 -6.26
N HIS A 193 -10.18 2.71 -5.60
CA HIS A 193 -9.00 2.12 -4.97
C HIS A 193 -9.02 0.60 -5.13
N TYR A 194 -8.07 0.09 -5.88
CA TYR A 194 -7.85 -1.34 -6.08
C TYR A 194 -6.55 -1.75 -5.43
N ARG A 195 -6.60 -2.85 -4.66
CA ARG A 195 -5.43 -3.57 -4.18
C ARG A 195 -5.49 -4.98 -4.72
N LEU A 196 -4.51 -5.36 -5.51
CA LEU A 196 -4.50 -6.59 -6.28
C LEU A 196 -3.27 -7.41 -5.90
N LEU A 197 -3.48 -8.68 -5.55
CA LEU A 197 -2.42 -9.61 -5.18
C LEU A 197 -2.42 -10.83 -6.09
N GLY A 198 -1.32 -11.02 -6.82
CA GLY A 198 -1.15 -12.11 -7.81
C GLY A 198 -0.54 -13.38 -7.24
#